data_AF-A0A3M1C3H0-F1
#
_entry.id   AF-A0A3M1C3H0-F1
#
_cell.length_a   1.000
_cell.length_b   1.000
_cell.length_c   1.000
_cell.angle_alpha   90.00
_cell.angle_beta   90.00
_cell.angle_gamma   90.00
#
_symmetry.space_group_name_H-M   'P 1'
#
loop_
_entity.id
_entity.type
_entity.pdbx_description
1 polymer ?
#
loop_
_entity_poly.entity_id
_entity_poly.type
_entity_poly.pdbx_seq_one_letter_code
_entity_poly.pdbx_strand_id
1 'polypeptide(L)'
;IKDALLNAHPYVTRTVIEQTKKIPAVLKNEYFQALQTTRSYVNIEKLMWLLYENFPNEYSKILTAVKNLKHSPNDRKIEITALSIEYLQTKNKDAVNKIVMYASPSFEFLTKINAFHALMKIDYDDDRVNKYLKIASNSANHRLANVAKEVLEHFQKIKK
;
A
#
# COMPACT_ATOMS: atom_id res chain seq x y z
N ILE A 1 22.51 -11.89 -1.08
CA ILE A 1 21.25 -11.20 -0.71
C ILE A 1 21.43 -9.69 -0.60
N LYS A 2 22.35 -9.19 0.25
CA LYS A 2 22.58 -7.74 0.42
C LYS A 2 22.77 -6.99 -0.90
N ASP A 3 23.64 -7.49 -1.77
CA ASP A 3 23.89 -6.86 -3.07
C ASP A 3 22.65 -6.86 -3.99
N ALA A 4 21.93 -7.99 -4.04
CA ALA A 4 20.66 -8.11 -4.76
C ALA A 4 19.57 -7.15 -4.27
N LEU A 5 19.64 -6.75 -3.00
CA LEU A 5 18.68 -5.85 -2.37
C LEU A 5 19.04 -4.37 -2.59
N LEU A 6 20.33 -4.02 -2.57
CA LEU A 6 20.80 -2.64 -2.57
C LEU A 6 21.27 -2.12 -3.93
N ASN A 7 21.88 -2.98 -4.75
CA ASN A 7 22.63 -2.56 -5.93
C ASN A 7 22.15 -3.21 -7.24
N ALA A 8 21.35 -4.27 -7.17
CA ALA A 8 20.88 -4.97 -8.36
C ALA A 8 19.77 -4.21 -9.11
N HIS A 9 19.46 -4.70 -10.30
CA HIS A 9 18.36 -4.20 -11.10
C HIS A 9 17.02 -4.26 -10.33
N PRO A 10 16.10 -3.28 -10.47
CA PRO A 10 14.87 -3.23 -9.68
C PRO A 10 14.02 -4.50 -9.70
N TYR A 11 14.04 -5.27 -10.79
CA TYR A 11 13.34 -6.56 -10.86
C TYR A 11 13.99 -7.64 -9.98
N VAL A 12 15.32 -7.68 -9.87
CA VAL A 12 16.02 -8.61 -8.97
C VAL A 12 15.70 -8.28 -7.53
N THR A 13 15.78 -6.99 -7.16
CA THR A 13 15.37 -6.51 -5.84
C THR A 13 13.92 -6.87 -5.53
N ARG A 14 13.01 -6.71 -6.51
CA ARG A 14 11.60 -7.09 -6.37
C ARG A 14 11.43 -8.57 -6.07
N THR A 15 12.08 -9.44 -6.82
CA THR A 15 12.02 -10.90 -6.59
C THR A 15 12.51 -11.24 -5.18
N VAL A 16 13.59 -10.62 -4.71
CA VAL A 16 14.08 -10.82 -3.34
C VAL A 16 13.02 -10.42 -2.30
N ILE A 17 12.39 -9.25 -2.48
CA ILE A 17 11.33 -8.77 -1.58
C ILE A 17 10.13 -9.73 -1.58
N GLU A 18 9.63 -10.11 -2.75
CA GLU A 18 8.43 -10.95 -2.91
C GLU A 18 8.62 -12.38 -2.38
N GLN A 19 9.83 -12.92 -2.47
CA GLN A 19 10.14 -14.25 -1.94
C GLN A 19 10.46 -14.24 -0.44
N THR A 20 10.72 -13.07 0.15
CA THR A 20 11.03 -12.95 1.58
C THR A 20 9.74 -12.85 2.38
N LYS A 21 9.44 -13.89 3.16
CA LYS A 21 8.33 -13.85 4.13
C LYS A 21 8.78 -13.33 5.49
N LYS A 22 9.93 -13.84 5.96
CA LYS A 22 10.54 -13.46 7.24
C LYS A 22 11.92 -12.88 7.00
N ILE A 23 12.14 -11.64 7.44
CA ILE A 23 13.44 -10.99 7.35
C ILE A 23 14.35 -11.53 8.47
N PRO A 24 15.51 -12.13 8.15
CA PRO A 24 16.49 -12.50 9.16
C PRO A 24 16.96 -11.26 9.93
N ALA A 25 17.06 -11.34 11.26
CA ALA A 25 17.42 -10.19 12.10
C ALA A 25 18.75 -9.52 11.68
N VAL A 26 19.72 -10.32 11.23
CA VAL A 26 21.01 -9.88 10.71
C VAL A 26 20.92 -9.03 9.43
N LEU A 27 19.82 -9.13 8.67
CA LEU A 27 19.59 -8.35 7.45
C LEU A 27 18.62 -7.20 7.64
N LYS A 28 18.08 -6.97 8.86
CA LYS A 28 17.07 -5.93 9.11
C LYS A 28 17.52 -4.57 8.57
N ASN A 29 18.76 -4.19 8.87
CA ASN A 29 19.30 -2.89 8.49
C ASN A 29 19.43 -2.75 6.97
N GLU A 30 19.82 -3.81 6.26
CA GLU A 30 19.87 -3.84 4.80
C GLU A 30 18.49 -3.61 4.16
N TYR A 31 17.41 -4.17 4.73
CA TYR A 31 16.06 -3.92 4.23
C TYR A 31 15.59 -2.48 4.49
N PHE A 32 15.90 -1.91 5.65
CA PHE A 32 15.63 -0.49 5.91
C PHE A 32 16.46 0.42 5.00
N GLN A 33 17.72 0.08 4.72
CA GLN A 33 18.55 0.81 3.78
C GLN A 33 17.98 0.73 2.36
N ALA A 34 17.51 -0.44 1.93
CA ALA A 34 16.89 -0.62 0.63
C ALA A 34 15.64 0.24 0.42
N LEU A 35 14.83 0.43 1.48
CA LEU A 35 13.66 1.31 1.45
C LEU A 35 14.06 2.76 1.13
N GLN A 36 15.23 3.21 1.58
CA GLN A 36 15.73 4.57 1.39
C GLN A 36 16.42 4.77 0.04
N THR A 37 17.07 3.72 -0.49
CA THR A 37 17.89 3.83 -1.71
C THR A 37 17.16 3.45 -2.98
N THR A 38 16.11 2.61 -2.89
CA THR A 38 15.40 2.14 -4.08
C THR A 38 14.60 3.27 -4.74
N ARG A 39 14.69 3.36 -6.08
CA ARG A 39 13.96 4.36 -6.88
C ARG A 39 12.65 3.83 -7.47
N SER A 40 12.37 2.53 -7.30
CA SER A 40 11.16 1.92 -7.83
C SER A 40 10.01 2.07 -6.85
N TYR A 41 9.00 2.86 -7.19
CA TYR A 41 7.78 3.05 -6.38
C TYR A 41 7.12 1.72 -5.98
N VAL A 42 7.13 0.72 -6.87
CA VAL A 42 6.61 -0.63 -6.59
C VAL A 42 7.44 -1.34 -5.51
N ASN A 43 8.76 -1.23 -5.58
CA ASN A 43 9.63 -1.86 -4.59
C ASN A 43 9.55 -1.12 -3.24
N ILE A 44 9.38 0.20 -3.25
CA ILE A 44 9.13 1.00 -2.04
C ILE A 44 7.88 0.50 -1.35
N GLU A 45 6.73 0.43 -2.04
CA GLU A 45 5.46 -0.08 -1.48
C GLU A 45 5.64 -1.49 -0.90
N LYS A 46 6.27 -2.41 -1.64
CA LYS A 46 6.50 -3.79 -1.18
C LYS A 46 7.41 -3.85 0.04
N LEU A 47 8.48 -3.06 0.08
CA LEU A 47 9.37 -2.97 1.24
C LEU A 47 8.66 -2.39 2.46
N MET A 48 7.82 -1.37 2.29
CA MET A 48 7.03 -0.80 3.40
C MET A 48 6.18 -1.88 4.06
N TRP A 49 5.44 -2.66 3.26
CA TRP A 49 4.61 -3.75 3.79
C TRP A 49 5.46 -4.86 4.42
N LEU A 50 6.49 -5.33 3.73
CA LEU A 50 7.34 -6.40 4.26
C LEU A 50 8.01 -6.03 5.59
N LEU A 51 8.53 -4.79 5.69
CA LEU A 51 9.14 -4.26 6.91
C LEU A 51 8.10 -4.10 8.02
N TYR A 52 6.90 -3.61 7.72
CA TYR A 52 5.84 -3.47 8.72
C TYR A 52 5.36 -4.84 9.24
N GLU A 53 5.18 -5.81 8.35
CA GLU A 53 4.76 -7.18 8.69
C GLU A 53 5.81 -7.90 9.55
N ASN A 54 7.11 -7.61 9.37
CA ASN A 54 8.20 -8.21 10.15
C ASN A 54 8.58 -7.43 11.41
N PHE A 55 8.42 -6.10 11.40
CA PHE A 55 8.87 -5.19 12.44
C PHE A 55 7.84 -4.08 12.69
N PRO A 56 6.60 -4.40 13.14
CA PRO A 56 5.53 -3.41 13.28
C PRO A 56 5.87 -2.29 14.27
N ASN A 57 6.67 -2.58 15.30
CA ASN A 57 7.14 -1.58 16.27
C ASN A 57 8.09 -0.52 15.67
N GLU A 58 8.65 -0.77 14.49
CA GLU A 58 9.55 0.14 13.77
C GLU A 58 8.80 0.96 12.69
N TYR A 59 7.45 0.97 12.71
CA TYR A 59 6.63 1.67 11.71
C TYR A 59 7.02 3.14 11.53
N SER A 60 7.39 3.84 12.60
CA SER A 60 7.80 5.25 12.54
C SER A 60 9.03 5.47 11.65
N LYS A 61 9.98 4.51 11.65
CA LYS A 61 11.13 4.54 10.73
C LYS A 61 10.71 4.37 9.28
N ILE A 62 9.74 3.50 9.02
CA ILE A 62 9.18 3.27 7.67
C ILE A 62 8.52 4.57 7.18
N LEU A 63 7.63 5.16 7.97
CA LEU A 63 6.93 6.40 7.62
C LEU A 63 7.89 7.57 7.41
N THR A 64 8.92 7.68 8.26
CA THR A 64 9.95 8.72 8.15
C THR A 64 10.76 8.59 6.87
N ALA A 65 11.13 7.36 6.48
CA ALA A 65 11.91 7.09 5.27
C ALA A 65 11.19 7.55 3.99
N VAL A 66 9.86 7.51 3.96
CA VAL A 66 9.07 7.85 2.76
C VAL A 66 8.44 9.24 2.79
N LYS A 67 8.47 9.94 3.93
CA LYS A 67 7.76 11.22 4.15
C LYS A 67 8.06 12.29 3.09
N ASN A 68 9.31 12.35 2.62
CA ASN A 68 9.77 13.38 1.68
C ASN A 68 9.84 12.90 0.22
N LEU A 69 9.37 11.69 -0.06
CA LEU A 69 9.33 11.19 -1.43
C LEU A 69 8.26 11.96 -2.22
N LYS A 70 8.63 12.42 -3.42
CA LYS A 70 7.66 13.03 -4.33
C LYS A 70 6.69 11.94 -4.78
N HIS A 71 5.40 12.20 -4.60
CA HIS A 71 4.35 11.31 -5.08
C HIS A 71 3.91 11.72 -6.48
N SER A 72 3.70 10.73 -7.36
CA SER A 72 2.92 11.00 -8.56
C SER A 72 1.51 11.40 -8.14
N PRO A 73 1.00 12.58 -8.55
CA PRO A 73 -0.33 13.04 -8.14
C PRO A 73 -1.44 12.08 -8.62
N ASN A 74 -1.14 11.28 -9.64
CA ASN A 74 -2.07 10.36 -10.30
C ASN A 74 -2.02 8.92 -9.75
N ASP A 75 -1.04 8.53 -8.92
CA ASP A 75 -1.01 7.19 -8.30
C ASP A 75 -1.13 7.20 -6.77
N ARG A 76 -0.50 8.17 -6.10
CA ARG A 76 -0.43 8.31 -4.63
C ARG A 76 -0.13 7.00 -3.85
N LYS A 77 0.51 6.01 -4.49
CA LYS A 77 0.64 4.65 -3.95
C LYS A 77 1.41 4.60 -2.64
N ILE A 78 2.54 5.30 -2.57
CA ILE A 78 3.37 5.37 -1.34
C ILE A 78 2.61 6.12 -0.24
N GLU A 79 1.97 7.24 -0.55
CA GLU A 79 1.18 8.02 0.42
C GLU A 79 0.04 7.17 1.02
N ILE A 80 -0.72 6.48 0.17
CA ILE A 80 -1.80 5.58 0.60
C ILE A 80 -1.25 4.44 1.48
N THR A 81 -0.09 3.88 1.12
CA THR A 81 0.56 2.81 1.91
C THR A 81 1.01 3.32 3.27
N ALA A 82 1.58 4.52 3.33
CA ALA A 82 1.99 5.18 4.58
C ALA A 82 0.78 5.40 5.50
N LEU A 83 -0.32 5.95 4.96
CA LEU A 83 -1.58 6.15 5.70
C LEU A 83 -2.16 4.82 6.21
N SER A 84 -2.03 3.75 5.43
CA SER A 84 -2.51 2.41 5.82
C SER A 84 -1.74 1.87 7.01
N ILE A 85 -0.41 1.96 6.99
CA ILE A 85 0.46 1.55 8.11
C ILE A 85 0.18 2.40 9.35
N GLU A 86 0.03 3.72 9.18
CA GLU A 86 -0.31 4.63 10.28
C GLU A 86 -1.64 4.24 10.92
N TYR A 87 -2.68 4.00 10.11
CA TYR A 87 -3.99 3.57 10.62
C TYR A 87 -3.90 2.22 11.35
N LEU A 88 -3.24 1.22 10.77
CA LEU A 88 -3.13 -0.09 11.40
C LEU A 88 -2.46 -0.01 12.78
N GLN A 89 -1.45 0.84 12.91
CA GLN A 89 -0.67 0.97 14.14
C GLN A 89 -1.35 1.85 15.20
N THR A 90 -1.97 2.96 14.80
CA THR A 90 -2.44 4.00 15.73
C THR A 90 -3.95 4.11 15.82
N LYS A 91 -4.67 3.49 14.88
CA LYS A 91 -6.11 3.68 14.65
C LYS A 91 -6.49 5.14 14.39
N ASN A 92 -5.55 5.95 13.89
CA ASN A 92 -5.80 7.34 13.49
C ASN A 92 -6.89 7.41 12.41
N LYS A 93 -8.05 7.96 12.75
CA LYS A 93 -9.20 8.08 11.84
C LYS A 93 -8.92 9.04 10.68
N ASP A 94 -8.07 10.04 10.87
CA ASP A 94 -7.74 10.99 9.80
C ASP A 94 -6.96 10.30 8.68
N ALA A 95 -6.07 9.36 9.05
CA ALA A 95 -5.31 8.58 8.09
C ALA A 95 -6.25 7.76 7.18
N VAL A 96 -7.18 7.00 7.76
CA VAL A 96 -8.11 6.19 6.96
C VAL A 96 -9.15 7.04 6.23
N ASN A 97 -9.63 8.14 6.82
CA ASN A 97 -10.53 9.08 6.14
C ASN A 97 -9.89 9.65 4.86
N LYS A 98 -8.58 9.91 4.89
CA LYS A 98 -7.83 10.36 3.72
C LYS A 98 -7.73 9.28 2.65
N ILE A 99 -7.58 8.01 3.02
CA ILE A 99 -7.66 6.87 2.07
C ILE A 99 -9.06 6.77 1.46
N VAL A 100 -10.12 6.88 2.26
CA VAL A 100 -11.52 6.89 1.79
C VAL A 100 -11.77 8.05 0.82
N MET A 101 -11.20 9.22 1.09
CA MET A 101 -11.25 10.36 0.17
C MET A 101 -10.57 10.03 -1.17
N TYR A 102 -9.41 9.37 -1.16
CA TYR A 102 -8.73 8.92 -2.39
C TYR A 102 -9.51 7.87 -3.20
N ALA A 103 -10.39 7.10 -2.54
CA ALA A 103 -11.30 6.17 -3.19
C ALA A 103 -12.50 6.85 -3.86
N SER A 104 -12.73 8.15 -3.59
CA SER A 104 -13.90 8.87 -4.10
C SER A 104 -13.82 9.14 -5.62
N PRO A 105 -14.96 9.41 -6.28
CA PRO A 105 -15.00 9.72 -7.71
C PRO A 105 -14.15 10.94 -8.14
N SER A 106 -13.78 11.82 -7.21
CA SER A 106 -13.00 13.03 -7.45
C SER A 106 -11.53 12.79 -7.80
N PHE A 107 -11.06 11.53 -7.73
CA PHE A 107 -9.67 11.18 -8.03
C PHE A 107 -9.55 10.30 -9.29
N GLU A 108 -8.36 10.35 -9.88
CA GLU A 108 -7.96 9.54 -11.01
C GLU A 108 -8.07 8.03 -10.72
N PHE A 109 -8.26 7.25 -11.79
CA PHE A 109 -8.55 5.82 -11.66
C PHE A 109 -7.45 5.02 -10.95
N LEU A 110 -6.17 5.38 -11.12
CA LEU A 110 -5.05 4.70 -10.45
C LEU A 110 -5.04 4.99 -8.94
N THR A 111 -5.26 6.25 -8.54
CA THR A 111 -5.43 6.62 -7.13
C THR A 111 -6.59 5.85 -6.49
N LYS A 112 -7.73 5.76 -7.18
CA LYS A 112 -8.89 4.98 -6.69
C LYS A 112 -8.58 3.49 -6.53
N ILE A 113 -7.93 2.88 -7.52
CA ILE A 113 -7.49 1.46 -7.44
C ILE A 113 -6.59 1.25 -6.23
N ASN A 114 -5.57 2.10 -6.04
CA ASN A 114 -4.65 1.97 -4.91
C ASN A 114 -5.37 2.16 -3.57
N ALA A 115 -6.33 3.10 -3.50
CA ALA A 115 -7.13 3.31 -2.30
C ALA A 115 -8.04 2.12 -1.99
N PHE A 116 -8.72 1.53 -2.99
CA PHE A 116 -9.55 0.34 -2.78
C PHE A 116 -8.72 -0.87 -2.31
N HIS A 117 -7.57 -1.14 -2.92
CA HIS A 117 -6.67 -2.19 -2.44
C HIS A 117 -6.17 -1.93 -1.02
N ALA A 118 -5.87 -0.68 -0.69
CA ALA A 118 -5.45 -0.32 0.66
C ALA A 118 -6.55 -0.54 1.70
N LEU A 119 -7.78 -0.08 1.41
CA LEU A 119 -8.96 -0.29 2.28
C LEU A 119 -9.24 -1.79 2.48
N MET A 120 -9.14 -2.58 1.42
CA MET A 120 -9.23 -4.04 1.50
C MET A 120 -8.12 -4.63 2.38
N LYS A 121 -6.86 -4.22 2.18
CA LYS A 121 -5.71 -4.75 2.93
C LYS A 121 -5.77 -4.42 4.43
N ILE A 122 -6.33 -3.27 4.81
CA ILE A 122 -6.51 -2.88 6.23
C ILE A 122 -7.87 -3.29 6.80
N ASP A 123 -8.68 -4.01 6.03
CA ASP A 123 -10.04 -4.45 6.36
C ASP A 123 -10.93 -3.30 6.88
N TYR A 124 -10.89 -2.16 6.18
CA TYR A 124 -11.73 -1.00 6.50
C TYR A 124 -12.87 -0.86 5.51
N ASP A 125 -14.09 -0.92 6.04
CA ASP A 125 -15.31 -0.74 5.28
C ASP A 125 -16.29 0.20 5.99
N ASP A 126 -16.86 1.14 5.25
CA ASP A 126 -17.93 2.04 5.70
C ASP A 126 -18.92 2.31 4.56
N ASP A 127 -19.98 3.07 4.84
CA ASP A 127 -21.01 3.36 3.83
C ASP A 127 -20.47 4.15 2.64
N ARG A 128 -19.44 4.98 2.84
CA ARG A 128 -18.81 5.78 1.78
C ARG A 128 -17.99 4.85 0.87
N VAL A 129 -17.20 3.96 1.45
CA VAL A 129 -16.41 2.94 0.73
C VAL A 129 -17.34 2.08 -0.12
N ASN A 130 -18.41 1.53 0.47
CA ASN A 130 -19.42 0.75 -0.25
C ASN A 130 -20.06 1.53 -1.41
N LYS A 131 -20.42 2.80 -1.20
CA LYS A 131 -20.96 3.67 -2.24
C LYS A 131 -19.96 3.88 -3.38
N TYR A 132 -18.71 4.17 -3.07
CA TYR A 132 -17.67 4.42 -4.08
C TYR A 132 -17.33 3.17 -4.87
N LEU A 133 -17.27 2.00 -4.22
CA LEU A 133 -17.07 0.72 -4.89
C LEU A 133 -18.20 0.40 -5.87
N LYS A 134 -19.47 0.59 -5.48
CA LYS A 134 -20.63 0.37 -6.38
C LYS A 134 -20.62 1.29 -7.60
N ILE A 135 -20.17 2.54 -7.43
CA ILE A 135 -20.00 3.46 -8.57
C ILE A 135 -18.86 2.97 -9.46
N ALA A 136 -17.71 2.65 -8.87
CA ALA A 136 -16.52 2.24 -9.61
C ALA A 136 -16.70 0.89 -10.34
N SER A 137 -17.46 -0.05 -9.78
CA SER A 137 -17.74 -1.37 -10.39
C SER A 137 -18.52 -1.28 -11.70
N ASN A 138 -19.18 -0.15 -11.95
CA ASN A 138 -19.93 0.15 -13.17
C ASN A 138 -19.13 1.06 -14.14
N SER A 139 -17.85 1.34 -13.87
CA SER A 139 -17.02 2.15 -14.75
C SER A 139 -16.73 1.45 -16.08
N ALA A 140 -16.68 2.22 -17.17
CA ALA A 140 -16.18 1.74 -18.47
C ALA A 140 -14.68 1.36 -18.43
N ASN A 141 -13.92 1.87 -17.44
CA ASN A 141 -12.54 1.45 -17.23
C ASN A 141 -12.53 0.09 -16.51
N HIS A 142 -12.36 -0.99 -17.29
CA HIS A 142 -12.36 -2.35 -16.76
C HIS A 142 -11.31 -2.59 -15.65
N ARG A 143 -10.17 -1.89 -15.67
CA ARG A 143 -9.15 -2.04 -14.61
C ARG A 143 -9.69 -1.54 -13.26
N LEU A 144 -10.42 -0.42 -13.27
CA LEU A 144 -11.07 0.11 -12.08
C LEU A 144 -12.28 -0.74 -11.68
N ALA A 145 -13.11 -1.11 -12.65
CA ALA A 145 -14.33 -1.87 -12.39
C ALA A 145 -14.04 -3.25 -11.79
N ASN A 146 -13.01 -3.95 -12.29
CA ASN A 146 -12.64 -5.27 -11.78
C ASN A 146 -12.14 -5.21 -10.34
N VAL A 147 -11.26 -4.24 -10.02
CA VAL A 147 -10.78 -4.03 -8.65
C VAL A 147 -11.93 -3.70 -7.70
N ALA A 148 -12.85 -2.84 -8.13
CA ALA A 148 -14.00 -2.49 -7.29
C ALA A 148 -14.92 -3.71 -7.01
N LYS A 149 -15.12 -4.58 -8.00
CA LYS A 149 -15.88 -5.83 -7.82
C LYS A 149 -15.18 -6.80 -6.87
N GLU A 150 -13.87 -6.99 -7.05
CA GLU A 150 -13.05 -7.83 -6.17
C GLU A 150 -13.15 -7.39 -4.71
N VAL A 151 -13.01 -6.09 -4.45
CA VAL A 151 -13.07 -5.53 -3.10
C VAL A 151 -14.49 -5.64 -2.50
N LEU A 152 -15.54 -5.45 -3.31
CA LEU A 152 -16.92 -5.68 -2.85
C LEU A 152 -17.14 -7.14 -2.44
N GLU A 153 -16.66 -8.09 -3.23
CA GLU A 153 -16.77 -9.52 -2.92
C GLU A 153 -16.00 -9.87 -1.65
N HIS A 154 -14.84 -9.26 -1.43
CA HIS A 154 -14.06 -9.44 -0.20
C HIS A 154 -14.87 -9.01 1.04
N PHE A 155 -15.39 -7.79 1.07
CA PHE A 155 -16.17 -7.30 2.22
C PHE A 155 -17.50 -8.04 2.41
N GLN A 156 -18.12 -8.54 1.33
CA GLN A 156 -19.31 -9.39 1.44
C GLN A 156 -19.01 -10.75 2.07
N LYS A 157 -17.82 -11.32 1.85
CA LYS A 157 -17.41 -12.60 2.44
C LYS A 157 -17.11 -12.48 3.92
N ILE A 158 -16.51 -11.36 4.37
CA ILE A 158 -16.17 -11.14 5.78
C ILE A 158 -17.41 -10.88 6.65
N LYS A 159 -18.47 -10.28 6.08
CA LYS A 159 -19.72 -9.98 6.80
C LYS A 159 -20.67 -11.17 6.97
N LYS A 160 -20.38 -12.32 6.35
CA LYS A 160 -21.15 -13.57 6.48
C LYS A 160 -20.59 -14.44 7.59
#